data_AF-A0A820QY21-F1
#
_entry.id   AF-A0A820QY21-F1
#
_cell.length_a   1.000
_cell.length_b   1.000
_cell.length_c   1.000
_cell.angle_alpha   90.00
_cell.angle_beta   90.00
_cell.angle_gamma   90.00
#
_symmetry.space_group_name_H-M   'P 1'
#
loop_
_entity.id
_entity.type
_entity.pdbx_description
1 polymer ?
#
loop_
_entity_poly.entity_id
_entity_poly.type
_entity_poly.pdbx_seq_one_letter_code
_entity_poly.pdbx_strand_id
1 'polypeptide(L)'
;MEIHIDNETKLKLHGLHQHCVKLRKNDKNRKLIDLLGKLEFNQVAIFVKSISRCTALCKLLTEQGFTAIEIHREISQEKRFLYF
;
A
#
# COMPACT_ATOMS: atom_id res chain seq x y z
N MET A 1 -20.41 2.91 -14.92
CA MET A 1 -21.38 3.46 -13.95
C MET A 1 -20.56 4.12 -12.85
N GLU A 2 -20.46 5.44 -12.87
CA GLU A 2 -19.86 6.19 -11.76
C GLU A 2 -20.96 6.44 -10.74
N ILE A 3 -21.01 5.58 -9.72
CA ILE A 3 -21.94 5.75 -8.61
C ILE A 3 -21.38 6.90 -7.76
N HIS A 4 -21.91 8.11 -7.97
CA HIS A 4 -21.75 9.20 -7.03
C HIS A 4 -22.62 8.89 -5.81
N ILE A 5 -22.05 8.17 -4.85
CA ILE A 5 -22.65 8.06 -3.52
C ILE A 5 -22.22 9.31 -2.77
N ASP A 6 -23.09 10.32 -2.75
CA ASP A 6 -23.11 11.31 -1.68
C ASP A 6 -23.38 10.55 -0.38
N ASN A 7 -22.29 10.19 0.31
CA ASN A 7 -22.32 9.87 1.72
C ASN A 7 -21.10 10.55 2.32
N GLU A 8 -21.29 11.79 2.76
CA GLU A 8 -20.35 12.51 3.64
C GLU A 8 -20.24 11.85 5.03
N THR A 9 -20.25 10.53 5.12
CA THR A 9 -19.74 9.82 6.29
C THR A 9 -18.23 10.01 6.31
N LYS A 10 -17.81 11.16 6.86
CA LYS A 10 -16.39 11.49 7.05
C LYS A 10 -15.68 10.29 7.65
N LEU A 11 -14.68 9.77 6.93
CA LEU A 11 -13.79 8.73 7.44
C LEU A 11 -13.19 9.21 8.77
N LYS A 12 -13.49 8.48 9.86
CA LYS A 12 -12.97 8.80 11.20
C LYS A 12 -11.75 7.94 11.47
N LEU A 13 -10.75 8.52 12.13
CA LEU A 13 -9.55 7.79 12.56
C LEU A 13 -9.69 7.18 13.97
N HIS A 14 -10.88 7.29 14.57
CA HIS A 14 -11.15 6.79 15.91
C HIS A 14 -10.96 5.27 15.97
N GLY A 15 -10.20 4.79 16.95
CA GLY A 15 -9.88 3.37 17.11
C GLY A 15 -8.72 2.88 16.25
N LEU A 16 -8.08 3.74 15.44
CA LEU A 16 -6.88 3.38 14.68
C LEU A 16 -5.61 3.68 15.48
N HIS A 17 -4.74 2.68 15.61
CA HIS A 17 -3.38 2.87 16.10
C HIS A 17 -2.50 3.46 14.98
N GLN A 18 -2.02 4.68 15.19
CA GLN A 18 -1.24 5.42 14.20
C GLN A 18 0.14 5.75 14.76
N HIS A 19 1.18 5.39 14.00
CA HIS A 19 2.57 5.64 14.35
C HIS A 19 3.30 6.27 13.17
N CYS A 20 4.34 7.06 13.46
CA CYS A 20 5.21 7.62 12.44
C CYS A 20 6.68 7.37 12.79
N VAL A 21 7.51 7.24 11.75
CA VAL A 21 8.95 7.10 11.90
C VAL A 21 9.65 8.07 10.96
N LYS A 22 10.55 8.90 11.51
CA LYS A 22 11.37 9.83 10.73
C LYS A 22 12.59 9.07 10.19
N LEU A 23 12.73 9.03 8.86
CA LEU A 23 13.79 8.29 8.18
C LEU A 23 14.31 9.10 7.00
N ARG A 24 15.56 8.85 6.62
CA ARG A 24 16.06 9.26 5.30
C ARG A 24 15.39 8.42 4.22
N LYS A 25 15.26 8.97 3.01
CA LYS A 25 14.61 8.28 1.88
C LYS A 25 15.21 6.89 1.61
N ASN A 26 16.53 6.76 1.73
CA ASN A 26 17.26 5.53 1.40
C ASN A 26 17.07 4.43 2.47
N ASP A 27 16.64 4.78 3.68
CA ASP A 27 16.41 3.82 4.77
C ASP A 27 15.01 3.20 4.73
N LYS A 28 14.08 3.76 3.93
CA LYS A 28 12.66 3.36 3.94
C LYS A 28 12.46 1.90 3.56
N ASN A 29 13.14 1.40 2.52
CA ASN A 29 12.95 0.02 2.06
C ASN A 29 13.42 -0.98 3.12
N ARG A 30 14.61 -0.76 3.70
CA ARG A 30 15.14 -1.61 4.77
C ARG A 30 14.21 -1.60 5.98
N LYS A 31 13.74 -0.43 6.40
CA LYS A 31 12.84 -0.34 7.56
C LYS A 31 11.47 -0.97 7.29
N LEU A 32 10.95 -0.84 6.07
CA LEU A 32 9.71 -1.49 5.67
C LEU A 32 9.82 -3.02 5.73
N ILE A 33 10.89 -3.60 5.16
CA ILE A 33 11.12 -5.05 5.19
C ILE A 33 11.26 -5.55 6.64
N ASP A 34 12.01 -4.81 7.47
CA ASP A 34 12.14 -5.10 8.91
C ASP A 34 10.78 -5.12 9.63
N LEU A 35 9.88 -4.18 9.30
CA LEU A 35 8.53 -4.15 9.88
C LEU A 35 7.67 -5.31 9.38
N LEU A 36 7.71 -5.62 8.08
CA LEU A 36 6.96 -6.73 7.51
C LEU A 36 7.41 -8.09 8.05
N GLY A 37 8.67 -8.25 8.45
CA GLY A 37 9.16 -9.48 9.07
C GLY A 37 8.85 -9.62 10.56
N LYS A 38 8.43 -8.53 11.24
CA LYS A 38 8.21 -8.49 12.69
C LYS A 38 6.76 -8.38 13.10
N LEU A 39 5.93 -7.79 12.24
CA LEU A 39 4.52 -7.57 12.52
C LEU A 39 3.71 -8.75 12.00
N GLU A 40 2.78 -9.22 12.81
CA GLU A 40 1.75 -10.16 12.37
C GLU A 40 0.64 -9.38 11.67
N PHE A 41 0.28 -9.81 10.47
CA PHE A 41 -0.80 -9.23 9.68
C PHE A 41 -1.42 -10.27 8.76
N ASN A 42 -2.69 -10.07 8.42
CA ASN A 42 -3.34 -10.85 7.37
C ASN A 42 -3.04 -10.25 5.99
N GLN A 43 -3.16 -8.93 5.87
CA GLN A 43 -2.94 -8.18 4.63
C GLN A 43 -2.39 -6.78 4.94
N VAL A 44 -1.59 -6.24 4.02
CA VAL A 44 -0.96 -4.92 4.17
C VAL A 44 -1.13 -4.11 2.89
N ALA A 45 -1.58 -2.86 3.04
CA ALA A 45 -1.62 -1.87 1.95
C ALA A 45 -0.47 -0.87 2.10
N ILE A 46 0.32 -0.67 1.04
CA ILE A 46 1.47 0.25 1.03
C ILE A 46 1.26 1.32 -0.04
N PHE A 47 1.04 2.56 0.41
CA PHE A 47 0.84 3.69 -0.49
C PHE A 47 2.17 4.33 -0.89
N VAL A 48 2.34 4.57 -2.19
CA VAL A 48 3.53 5.19 -2.77
C VAL A 48 3.15 6.35 -3.70
N LYS A 49 4.09 7.29 -3.89
CA LYS A 49 3.81 8.55 -4.61
C LYS A 49 3.68 8.45 -6.14
N SER A 50 4.12 7.35 -6.76
CA SER A 50 4.26 7.27 -8.22
C SER A 50 4.25 5.83 -8.71
N ILE A 51 3.80 5.63 -9.95
CA ILE A 51 3.74 4.32 -10.62
C ILE A 51 5.10 3.61 -10.60
N SER A 52 6.16 4.27 -11.08
CA SER A 52 7.53 3.73 -11.06
C SER A 52 7.97 3.23 -9.67
N ARG A 53 7.52 3.90 -8.59
CA ARG A 53 7.80 3.47 -7.22
C ARG A 53 6.98 2.27 -6.78
N CYS A 54 5.75 2.14 -7.29
CA CYS A 54 4.87 1.00 -7.05
C CYS A 54 5.50 -0.26 -7.65
N THR A 55 5.84 -0.20 -8.94
CA THR A 55 6.44 -1.31 -9.68
C THR A 55 7.77 -1.76 -9.08
N ALA A 56 8.67 -0.81 -8.81
CA ALA A 56 9.95 -1.15 -8.22
C ALA A 56 9.84 -1.65 -6.76
N LEU A 57 8.84 -1.23 -5.99
CA LEU A 57 8.61 -1.77 -4.64
C LEU A 57 7.98 -3.17 -4.71
N CYS A 58 7.00 -3.39 -5.58
CA CYS A 58 6.39 -4.70 -5.77
C CYS A 58 7.44 -5.73 -6.17
N LYS A 59 8.27 -5.42 -7.17
CA LYS A 59 9.40 -6.26 -7.58
C LYS A 59 10.33 -6.59 -6.40
N LEU A 60 10.75 -5.58 -5.63
CA LEU A 60 11.60 -5.77 -4.46
C LEU A 60 10.95 -6.70 -3.42
N LEU A 61 9.65 -6.55 -3.14
CA LEU A 61 8.95 -7.39 -2.19
C LEU A 61 8.87 -8.84 -2.67
N THR A 62 8.58 -9.07 -3.96
CA THR A 62 8.56 -10.40 -4.56
C THR A 62 9.95 -11.06 -4.53
N GLU A 63 11.02 -10.31 -4.81
CA GLU A 63 12.41 -10.79 -4.70
C GLU A 63 12.80 -11.16 -3.25
N GLN A 64 12.18 -10.54 -2.26
CA GLN A 64 12.36 -10.87 -0.84
C GLN A 64 11.44 -12.02 -0.37
N GLY A 65 10.65 -12.61 -1.27
CA GLY A 65 9.76 -13.75 -0.99
C GLY A 65 8.36 -13.36 -0.50
N PHE A 66 8.00 -12.08 -0.49
CA PHE A 66 6.64 -11.65 -0.16
C PHE A 66 5.72 -11.78 -1.38
N THR A 67 4.53 -12.33 -1.17
CA THR A 67 3.45 -12.24 -2.16
C THR A 67 2.92 -10.81 -2.20
N ALA A 68 3.27 -10.08 -3.26
CA ALA A 68 2.88 -8.69 -3.45
C ALA A 68 2.28 -8.48 -4.85
N ILE A 69 1.31 -7.58 -4.93
CA ILE A 69 0.71 -7.11 -6.18
C ILE A 69 0.80 -5.59 -6.24
N GLU A 70 0.87 -5.03 -7.45
CA GLU A 70 0.83 -3.59 -7.65
C GLU A 70 -0.53 -3.14 -8.18
N ILE A 71 -1.05 -2.04 -7.62
CA ILE A 71 -2.25 -1.36 -8.12
C ILE A 71 -1.88 0.11 -8.30
N HIS A 72 -1.95 0.60 -9.54
CA HIS A 72 -1.64 1.99 -9.87
C HIS A 72 -2.60 2.58 -10.91
N ARG A 73 -2.56 3.90 -11.09
CA ARG A 73 -3.53 4.68 -11.89
C ARG A 73 -3.58 4.36 -13.39
N GLU A 74 -2.60 3.62 -13.93
CA GLU A 74 -2.57 3.21 -15.34
C GLU A 74 -3.20 1.82 -15.57
N ILE A 75 -3.55 1.10 -14.49
CA ILE A 75 -4.30 -0.16 -14.59
C ILE A 75 -5.76 0.17 -14.84
N SER A 76 -6.37 -0.49 -15.84
CA SER A 76 -7.79 -0.31 -16.16
C SER A 76 -8.65 -0.56 -14.93
N GLN A 77 -9.77 0.16 -14.82
CA GLN A 77 -10.65 0.05 -13.67
C GLN A 77 -11.15 -1.39 -13.45
N GLU A 78 -11.50 -2.09 -14.52
CA GLU A 78 -11.87 -3.51 -14.49
C GLU A 78 -10.78 -4.38 -13.86
N LYS A 79 -9.52 -4.20 -14.27
CA LYS A 79 -8.39 -4.94 -13.69
C LYS A 79 -8.17 -4.56 -12.23
N ARG A 80 -8.34 -3.29 -11.85
CA ARG A 80 -8.21 -2.86 -10.44
C ARG A 80 -9.24 -3.56 -9.55
N PHE A 81 -10.48 -3.73 -10.02
CA PHE A 81 -11.54 -4.40 -9.27
C PHE A 81 -11.30 -5.90 -9.05
N LEU A 82 -10.42 -6.55 -9.80
CA LEU A 82 -10.09 -7.96 -9.58
C LEU A 82 -9.21 -8.18 -8.33
N TYR A 83 -8.62 -7.12 -7.78
CA TYR A 83 -7.69 -7.18 -6.66
C TYR A 83 -8.25 -6.62 -5.35
N PHE A 84 -9.46 -6.06 -5.38
CA PHE A 84 -10.22 -5.60 -4.22
C PHE A 84 -11.31 -6.62 -3.90
#